data_AF-A0A2K2V6I6-F1
#
_entry.id   AF-A0A2K2V6I6-F1
#
_cell.length_a   1.000
_cell.length_b   1.000
_cell.length_c   1.000
_cell.angle_alpha   90.00
_cell.angle_beta   90.00
_cell.angle_gamma   90.00
#
_symmetry.space_group_name_H-M   'P 1'
#
loop_
_entity.id
_entity.type
_entity.pdbx_description
1 polymer ?
#
loop_
_entity_poly.entity_id
_entity_poly.type
_entity_poly.pdbx_seq_one_letter_code
_entity_poly.pdbx_strand_id
1 'polypeptide(L)'
;SKDKEVVKVELPGPLAERFRRYVADRYGQKRGSLSKAVADLIERAVGPPEESGVDAIVGLGLKSNYQWRGEDLVEALKELHAGSGCKHRARGSIQKE
;
A
#
# COMPACT_ATOMS: atom_id res chain seq x y z
N SER A 1 1.62 -11.03 -22.57
CA SER A 1 1.37 -11.00 -21.13
C SER A 1 2.70 -11.36 -20.47
N LYS A 2 3.51 -10.36 -20.13
CA LYS A 2 4.91 -10.53 -19.70
C LYS A 2 5.06 -10.54 -18.17
N ASP A 3 3.95 -10.42 -17.45
CA ASP A 3 3.90 -10.08 -16.01
C ASP A 3 3.42 -11.25 -15.14
N LYS A 4 3.65 -12.50 -15.57
CA LYS A 4 3.30 -13.68 -14.77
C LYS A 4 4.55 -14.49 -14.47
N GLU A 5 4.94 -14.46 -13.21
CA GLU A 5 5.97 -15.33 -12.67
C GLU A 5 5.33 -16.63 -12.11
N VAL A 6 6.00 -17.76 -12.31
CA VAL A 6 5.53 -19.06 -11.82
C VAL A 6 6.29 -19.44 -10.57
N VAL A 7 5.60 -19.36 -9.43
CA VAL A 7 6.11 -19.83 -8.14
C VAL A 7 5.62 -21.25 -7.89
N LYS A 8 6.55 -22.21 -7.74
CA LYS A 8 6.25 -23.60 -7.37
C LYS A 8 6.49 -23.79 -5.87
N VAL A 9 5.52 -24.35 -5.16
CA VAL A 9 5.58 -24.56 -3.71
C VAL A 9 5.08 -25.96 -3.37
N GLU A 10 5.74 -26.61 -2.43
CA GLU A 10 5.33 -27.88 -1.86
C GLU A 10 4.55 -27.66 -0.56
N LEU A 11 3.47 -28.40 -0.37
CA LEU A 11 2.63 -28.33 0.82
C LEU A 11 2.48 -29.72 1.44
N PRO A 12 2.39 -29.85 2.77
CA PRO A 12 2.01 -31.10 3.42
C PRO A 12 0.68 -31.62 2.84
N GLY A 13 0.61 -32.91 2.53
CA GLY A 13 -0.58 -33.53 1.92
C GLY A 13 -1.91 -33.18 2.61
N PRO A 14 -2.02 -33.28 3.95
CA PRO A 14 -3.23 -32.92 4.68
C PRO A 14 -3.61 -31.44 4.59
N LEU A 15 -2.62 -30.56 4.41
CA LEU A 15 -2.86 -29.12 4.22
C LEU A 15 -3.34 -28.85 2.79
N ALA A 16 -2.72 -29.49 1.80
CA ALA A 16 -3.13 -29.39 0.40
C ALA A 16 -4.58 -29.85 0.21
N GLU A 17 -5.00 -30.92 0.90
CA GLU A 17 -6.39 -31.38 0.86
C GLU A 17 -7.37 -30.37 1.46
N ARG A 18 -7.06 -29.86 2.66
CA ARG A 18 -7.88 -28.80 3.30
C ARG A 18 -7.97 -27.56 2.42
N PHE A 19 -6.86 -27.17 1.79
CA PHE A 19 -6.82 -26.05 0.88
C PHE A 19 -7.71 -26.29 -0.36
N ARG A 20 -7.65 -27.47 -0.98
CA ARG A 20 -8.53 -27.80 -2.11
C ARG A 20 -10.01 -27.72 -1.74
N ARG A 21 -10.41 -28.20 -0.56
CA ARG A 21 -11.79 -28.08 -0.07
C ARG A 21 -12.19 -26.62 0.12
N TYR A 22 -11.33 -25.82 0.76
CA TYR A 22 -11.54 -24.38 0.92
C TYR A 22 -11.72 -23.66 -0.42
N VAL A 23 -10.87 -23.96 -1.41
CA VAL A 23 -10.98 -23.38 -2.75
C VAL A 23 -12.28 -23.77 -3.43
N ALA A 24 -12.67 -25.05 -3.35
CA ALA A 24 -13.91 -25.53 -3.95
C ALA A 24 -15.16 -24.84 -3.35
N ASP A 25 -15.17 -24.63 -2.03
CA ASP A 25 -16.27 -23.98 -1.31
C ASP A 25 -16.36 -22.47 -1.61
N ARG A 26 -15.22 -21.76 -1.59
CA ARG A 26 -15.20 -20.29 -1.68
C ARG A 26 -15.11 -19.76 -3.11
N TYR A 27 -14.44 -20.49 -4.01
CA TYR A 27 -14.12 -20.04 -5.37
C TYR A 27 -14.75 -20.94 -6.46
N GLY A 28 -15.30 -22.09 -6.08
CA GLY A 28 -15.85 -23.08 -7.00
C GLY A 28 -14.81 -23.92 -7.74
N GLN A 29 -15.29 -24.80 -8.60
CA GLN A 29 -14.47 -25.75 -9.37
C GLN A 29 -14.18 -25.27 -10.81
N LYS A 30 -13.89 -23.97 -10.99
CA LYS A 30 -13.55 -23.41 -12.30
C LYS A 30 -12.04 -23.44 -12.54
N ARG A 31 -11.63 -23.53 -13.81
CA ARG A 31 -10.21 -23.42 -14.18
C ARG A 31 -9.66 -22.09 -13.68
N GLY A 32 -8.62 -22.14 -12.86
CA GLY A 32 -7.98 -20.96 -12.24
C GLY A 32 -8.49 -20.58 -10.85
N SER A 33 -9.46 -21.30 -10.26
CA SER A 33 -9.92 -21.04 -8.88
C SER A 33 -8.79 -21.16 -7.85
N LEU A 34 -7.90 -22.14 -8.04
CA LEU A 34 -6.74 -22.32 -7.17
C LEU A 34 -5.75 -21.15 -7.26
N SER A 35 -5.43 -20.71 -8.48
CA SER A 35 -4.55 -19.56 -8.69
C SER A 35 -5.14 -18.28 -8.10
N LYS A 36 -6.46 -18.08 -8.25
CA LYS A 36 -7.16 -16.94 -7.65
C LYS A 36 -7.13 -17.00 -6.12
N ALA A 37 -7.40 -18.15 -5.52
CA ALA A 37 -7.35 -18.32 -4.08
C ALA A 37 -5.95 -18.05 -3.51
N VAL A 38 -4.89 -18.49 -4.21
CA VAL A 38 -3.51 -18.17 -3.82
C VAL A 38 -3.24 -16.67 -3.93
N ALA A 39 -3.62 -16.03 -5.04
CA ALA A 39 -3.45 -14.59 -5.21
C ALA A 39 -4.16 -13.79 -4.11
N ASP A 40 -5.42 -14.08 -3.84
CA ASP A 40 -6.21 -13.43 -2.79
C ASP A 40 -5.59 -13.62 -1.40
N LEU A 41 -5.05 -14.81 -1.09
CA LEU A 41 -4.39 -15.08 0.19
C LEU A 41 -3.08 -14.29 0.33
N ILE A 42 -2.30 -14.19 -0.74
CA ILE A 42 -1.07 -13.40 -0.77
C ILE A 42 -1.41 -11.92 -0.61
N GLU A 43 -2.39 -11.41 -1.36
CA GLU A 43 -2.85 -10.02 -1.28
C GLU A 43 -3.35 -9.66 0.12
N ARG A 44 -4.06 -10.57 0.80
CA ARG A 44 -4.47 -10.35 2.20
C ARG A 44 -3.31 -10.34 3.20
N ALA A 45 -2.24 -11.08 2.92
CA ALA A 45 -1.10 -11.21 3.82
C ALA A 45 -0.06 -10.11 3.63
N VAL A 46 0.19 -9.71 2.38
CA VAL A 46 1.24 -8.76 2.00
C VAL A 46 0.66 -7.38 1.66
N GLY A 47 -0.66 -7.28 1.48
CA GLY A 47 -1.33 -6.09 0.96
C GLY A 47 -1.48 -6.15 -0.57
N PRO A 48 -2.33 -5.28 -1.14
CA PRO A 48 -2.36 -5.08 -2.58
C PRO A 48 -0.99 -4.62 -3.07
N PRO A 49 -0.62 -4.91 -4.34
CA PRO A 49 0.57 -4.31 -4.93
C PRO A 49 0.49 -2.80 -4.75
N GLU A 50 1.59 -2.16 -4.33
CA GLU A 50 1.63 -0.71 -4.21
C GLU A 50 1.17 -0.10 -5.54
N GLU A 51 0.19 0.81 -5.47
CA GLU A 51 -0.19 1.60 -6.62
C GLU A 51 1.08 2.31 -7.12
N SER A 52 1.47 2.05 -8.36
CA SER A 52 2.60 2.73 -9.00
C SER A 52 2.06 3.57 -10.14
N GLY A 53 2.51 4.83 -10.24
CA GLY A 53 2.10 5.73 -11.31
C GLY A 53 1.05 6.75 -10.86
N VAL A 54 0.23 7.21 -11.81
CA VAL A 54 -0.66 8.37 -11.63
C VAL A 54 -1.66 8.16 -10.48
N ASP A 55 -2.18 6.94 -10.31
CA ASP A 55 -3.16 6.62 -9.26
C ASP A 55 -2.58 6.81 -7.85
N ALA A 56 -1.31 6.48 -7.62
CA ALA A 56 -0.65 6.74 -6.35
C ALA A 56 -0.43 8.24 -6.09
N ILE A 57 -0.14 9.01 -7.13
CA ILE A 57 0.00 10.47 -7.03
C ILE A 57 -1.36 11.10 -6.69
N VAL A 58 -2.43 10.64 -7.33
CA VAL A 58 -3.80 11.07 -7.04
C VAL A 58 -4.19 10.67 -5.62
N GLY A 59 -3.90 9.45 -5.19
CA GLY A 59 -4.16 8.95 -3.84
C GLY A 59 -3.40 9.73 -2.76
N LEU A 60 -2.15 10.13 -3.02
CA LEU A 60 -1.40 11.04 -2.15
C LEU A 60 -2.00 12.45 -2.15
N GLY A 61 -2.43 12.95 -3.31
CA GLY A 61 -3.11 14.24 -3.44
C GLY A 61 -4.41 14.30 -2.64
N LEU A 62 -5.23 13.23 -2.67
CA LEU A 62 -6.49 13.15 -1.91
C LEU A 62 -6.27 13.04 -0.39
N LYS A 63 -5.15 12.48 0.04
CA LYS A 63 -4.77 12.39 1.47
C LYS A 63 -4.06 13.64 1.97
N SER A 64 -3.65 14.52 1.06
CA SER A 64 -2.98 15.77 1.41
C SER A 64 -4.00 16.81 1.84
N ASN A 65 -3.72 17.50 2.93
CA ASN A 65 -4.48 18.71 3.32
C ASN A 65 -4.06 19.94 2.51
N TYR A 66 -3.18 19.77 1.52
CA TYR A 66 -2.69 20.84 0.65
C TYR A 66 -3.71 21.16 -0.43
N GLN A 67 -4.24 22.38 -0.43
CA GLN A 67 -5.15 22.87 -1.45
C GLN A 67 -4.35 23.59 -2.52
N TRP A 68 -4.21 22.98 -3.69
CA TRP A 68 -3.56 23.61 -4.84
C TRP A 68 -4.38 24.81 -5.32
N ARG A 69 -3.75 25.99 -5.45
CA ARG A 69 -4.38 27.25 -5.88
C ARG A 69 -4.01 27.68 -7.30
N GLY A 70 -3.37 26.80 -8.07
CA GLY A 70 -2.89 27.09 -9.43
C GLY A 70 -1.46 27.62 -9.49
N GLU A 71 -0.72 27.58 -8.38
CA GLU A 71 0.71 27.85 -8.34
C GLU A 71 1.54 26.77 -9.06
N ASP A 72 2.77 27.09 -9.43
CA ASP A 72 3.70 26.09 -9.97
C ASP A 72 4.04 25.03 -8.90
N LEU A 73 4.28 23.78 -9.32
CA LEU A 73 4.57 22.65 -8.41
C LEU A 73 5.79 22.94 -7.53
N VAL A 74 6.81 23.62 -8.06
CA VAL A 74 8.02 23.96 -7.29
C VAL A 74 7.68 24.96 -6.18
N GLU A 75 6.83 25.93 -6.46
CA GLU A 75 6.38 26.92 -5.48
C GLU A 75 5.48 26.29 -4.41
N ALA A 76 4.57 25.39 -4.81
CA ALA A 76 3.74 24.62 -3.88
C ALA A 76 4.58 23.82 -2.86
N LEU A 77 5.66 23.17 -3.34
CA LEU A 77 6.54 22.38 -2.47
C LEU A 77 7.38 23.24 -1.52
N LYS A 78 7.82 24.43 -1.96
CA LYS A 78 8.55 25.38 -1.11
C LYS A 78 7.69 25.85 0.05
N GLU A 79 6.43 26.21 -0.20
CA GLU A 79 5.52 26.66 0.86
C GLU A 79 5.22 25.56 1.87
N LEU A 80 4.97 24.34 1.39
CA LEU A 80 4.72 23.18 2.24
C LEU A 80 5.92 22.88 3.18
N HIS A 81 7.14 22.92 2.65
CA HIS A 81 8.35 22.67 3.43
C HIS A 81 8.71 23.84 4.36
N ALA A 82 8.44 25.08 3.97
CA ALA A 82 8.65 26.26 4.80
C ALA A 82 7.72 26.26 6.04
N GLY A 83 6.49 25.74 5.92
CA GLY A 83 5.54 25.63 7.03
C GLY A 83 5.89 24.59 8.10
N SER A 84 6.72 23.58 7.77
CA SER A 84 7.13 22.52 8.69
C SER A 84 8.27 22.95 9.64
N GLY A 85 8.93 24.08 9.36
CA GLY A 85 10.13 24.53 10.08
C GLY A 85 9.91 25.23 11.43
N CYS A 86 8.66 25.41 11.90
CA CYS A 86 8.40 26.29 13.05
C CYS A 86 7.52 25.64 14.14
N LYS A 87 7.97 24.52 14.71
CA LYS A 87 7.50 24.04 16.03
C LYS A 87 8.63 23.46 16.88
N HIS A 88 9.77 24.15 17.00
CA HIS A 88 10.74 23.88 18.05
C HIS A 88 11.57 25.14 18.36
N ARG A 89 10.98 26.13 19.06
CA ARG A 89 11.77 27.02 19.91
C ARG A 89 10.91 27.83 20.90
N ALA A 90 11.48 27.93 22.10
CA ALA A 90 11.09 28.73 23.27
C ALA A 90 9.90 28.15 24.07
N ARG A 91 9.99 27.91 25.39
CA ARG A 91 10.74 28.61 26.43
C ARG A 91 11.19 27.63 27.53
N GLY A 92 12.49 27.59 27.80
CA GLY A 92 13.04 27.13 29.07
C GLY A 92 13.72 28.33 29.73
N SER A 93 13.14 28.79 30.83
CA SER A 93 13.63 29.90 31.66
C SER A 93 14.91 29.47 32.38
N ILE A 94 15.99 30.24 32.24
CA ILE A 94 17.15 30.14 33.16
C ILE A 94 17.14 31.40 34.00
N GLN A 95 16.73 31.28 35.26
CA GLN A 95 17.05 32.26 36.30
C GLN A 95 18.53 32.11 36.63
N LYS A 96 19.28 33.22 36.57
CA LYS A 96 20.56 33.33 37.26
C LYS A 96 20.33 34.03 38.60
N GLU A 97 20.96 33.41 39.60
CA GLU A 97 21.31 33.80 40.97
C GLU A 97 21.04 35.24 41.42
#